data_AF-A0A8S1QAG7-F1
#
_entry.id   AF-A0A8S1QAG7-F1
#
_cell.length_a   1.000
_cell.length_b   1.000
_cell.length_c   1.000
_cell.angle_alpha   90.00
_cell.angle_beta   90.00
_cell.angle_gamma   90.00
#
_symmetry.space_group_name_H-M   'P 1'
#
loop_
_entity.id
_entity.type
_entity.pdbx_description
1 polymer ?
#
loop_
_entity_poly.entity_id
_entity_poly.type
_entity_poly.pdbx_seq_one_letter_code
_entity_poly.pdbx_strand_id
1 'polypeptide(L)'
;MNPKVQVGISQNIKEVNVKRMFKNYIITEKHAKARRVAQELEIDEQTACPCCGYSIERIDLQYDCDTIEMKFLGSGFPLFYIQILVIERNVLFSYKIQWVIIVIIKQNYKKQRMKISNIIYKIIQISKQKIIQIIIINTKKRIQFVVDRCGILQVQQMFMIDKIQKVVLANMFSFLFFRKAQRSIVIEVDESQLTPTDYTICVKNIPKLNEDYQEVLKNIFQNYAADGRELKVTKIVLVYNLDEVIDLEESLKELVREKQEYLIENGMNFTDFKVKQLDEKLESLEHKIHQVEHELFINRDKFAGIAFISFQLKK
;
A
#
# COMPACT_ATOMS: atom_id res chain seq x y z
N MET A 1 -4.01 43.34 -28.10
CA MET A 1 -5.21 42.55 -28.43
C MET A 1 -4.81 41.55 -29.50
N ASN A 2 -4.60 40.28 -29.13
CA ASN A 2 -4.25 39.20 -30.06
C ASN A 2 -5.40 38.17 -30.05
N PRO A 3 -5.86 37.67 -31.21
CA PRO A 3 -6.97 36.73 -31.24
C PRO A 3 -6.51 35.34 -30.79
N LYS A 4 -7.30 34.73 -29.91
CA LYS A 4 -7.12 33.37 -29.42
C LYS A 4 -7.34 32.37 -30.56
N VAL A 5 -6.32 31.60 -30.90
CA VAL A 5 -6.43 30.40 -31.74
C VAL A 5 -7.05 29.30 -30.86
N GLN A 6 -8.30 28.94 -31.14
CA GLN A 6 -8.93 27.74 -30.58
C GLN A 6 -8.44 26.52 -31.37
N VAL A 7 -7.54 25.74 -30.77
CA VAL A 7 -7.18 24.42 -31.29
C VAL A 7 -8.24 23.43 -30.82
N GLY A 8 -9.19 23.12 -31.71
CA GLY A 8 -10.17 22.06 -31.52
C GLY A 8 -9.48 20.70 -31.65
N ILE A 9 -9.09 20.10 -30.52
CA ILE A 9 -8.66 18.70 -30.49
C ILE A 9 -9.92 17.83 -30.42
N SER A 10 -10.51 17.56 -31.57
CA SER A 10 -11.42 16.44 -31.77
C SER A 10 -10.58 15.17 -31.91
N GLN A 11 -10.31 14.49 -30.79
CA GLN A 11 -9.72 13.14 -30.82
C GLN A 11 -10.77 12.14 -31.28
N ASN A 12 -10.80 11.91 -32.59
CA ASN A 12 -11.22 10.62 -33.14
C ASN A 12 -10.21 9.56 -32.67
N ILE A 13 -10.40 9.06 -31.45
CA ILE A 13 -9.78 7.81 -31.02
C ILE A 13 -10.47 6.73 -31.85
N LYS A 14 -9.93 6.45 -33.04
CA LYS A 14 -10.19 5.19 -33.73
C LYS A 14 -9.90 4.11 -32.68
N GLU A 15 -10.91 3.32 -32.33
CA GLU A 15 -10.74 2.13 -31.49
C GLU A 15 -9.61 1.31 -32.09
N VAL A 16 -8.41 1.47 -31.54
CA VAL A 16 -7.28 0.61 -31.87
C VAL A 16 -7.74 -0.75 -31.43
N ASN A 17 -7.98 -1.64 -32.40
CA ASN A 17 -8.43 -2.99 -32.12
C ASN A 17 -7.25 -3.75 -31.50
N VAL A 18 -7.05 -3.54 -30.20
CA VAL A 18 -5.93 -4.04 -29.37
C VAL A 18 -5.77 -5.56 -29.53
N LYS A 19 -6.87 -6.26 -29.87
CA LYS A 19 -6.90 -7.69 -30.17
C LYS A 19 -5.99 -8.13 -31.32
N ARG A 20 -5.57 -7.23 -32.22
CA ARG A 20 -4.66 -7.57 -33.34
C ARG A 20 -3.17 -7.41 -33.03
N MET A 21 -2.77 -6.76 -31.93
CA MET A 21 -1.35 -6.49 -31.66
C MET A 21 -0.59 -7.62 -30.95
N PHE A 22 -1.28 -8.59 -30.34
CA PHE A 22 -0.64 -9.71 -29.66
C PHE A 22 -1.21 -11.04 -30.18
N LYS A 23 -0.35 -11.88 -30.78
CA LYS A 23 -0.68 -13.22 -31.29
C LYS A 23 -1.27 -14.17 -30.23
N ASN A 24 -1.24 -13.80 -28.94
CA ASN A 24 -1.85 -14.55 -27.85
C ASN A 24 -2.60 -13.61 -26.88
N TYR A 25 -3.79 -13.15 -27.30
CA TYR A 25 -4.70 -12.35 -26.46
C TYR A 25 -4.94 -12.96 -25.07
N ILE A 26 -5.02 -14.29 -24.98
CA ILE A 26 -5.20 -15.02 -23.71
C ILE A 26 -4.04 -14.76 -22.74
N ILE A 27 -2.80 -14.78 -23.22
CA ILE A 27 -1.62 -14.51 -22.38
C ILE A 27 -1.61 -13.04 -21.94
N THR A 28 -1.97 -12.12 -22.84
CA THR A 28 -2.07 -10.70 -22.51
C THR A 28 -3.14 -10.42 -21.45
N GLU A 29 -4.31 -11.08 -21.53
CA GLU A 29 -5.36 -10.95 -20.53
C GLU A 29 -4.92 -11.51 -19.17
N LYS A 30 -4.27 -12.69 -19.17
CA LYS A 30 -3.68 -13.27 -17.95
C LYS A 30 -2.63 -12.36 -17.34
N HIS A 31 -1.75 -11.77 -18.17
CA HIS A 31 -0.74 -10.82 -17.71
C HIS A 31 -1.38 -9.56 -17.13
N ALA A 32 -2.40 -9.00 -17.78
CA ALA A 32 -3.12 -7.83 -17.29
C ALA A 32 -3.79 -8.11 -15.93
N LYS A 33 -4.44 -9.27 -15.76
CA LYS A 33 -5.01 -9.71 -14.47
C LYS A 33 -3.93 -9.90 -13.41
N ALA A 34 -2.80 -10.52 -13.76
CA ALA A 34 -1.67 -10.72 -12.85
C ALA A 34 -0.93 -9.42 -12.49
N ARG A 35 -1.10 -8.34 -13.26
CA ARG A 35 -0.47 -7.03 -13.02
C ARG A 35 -1.41 -5.99 -12.42
N ARG A 36 -2.66 -6.34 -12.14
CA ARG A 36 -3.57 -5.43 -11.42
C ARG A 36 -3.09 -5.23 -9.98
N VAL A 37 -3.39 -4.04 -9.45
CA VAL A 37 -3.10 -3.67 -8.06
C VAL A 37 -4.13 -4.37 -7.17
N ALA A 38 -3.76 -5.53 -6.65
CA ALA A 38 -4.60 -6.41 -5.84
C ALA A 38 -3.70 -7.28 -4.96
N GLN A 39 -4.21 -7.71 -3.81
CA GLN A 39 -3.46 -8.54 -2.87
C GLN A 39 -3.35 -9.97 -3.39
N GLU A 40 -2.16 -10.58 -3.26
CA GLU A 40 -1.98 -11.98 -3.62
C GLU A 40 -2.74 -12.89 -2.65
N LEU A 41 -3.38 -13.93 -3.18
CA LEU A 41 -4.01 -14.96 -2.38
C LEU A 41 -2.93 -15.84 -1.75
N GLU A 42 -3.16 -16.38 -0.55
CA GLU A 42 -2.29 -17.38 0.08
C GLU A 42 -2.86 -18.78 -0.20
N ILE A 43 -2.78 -19.24 -1.46
CA ILE A 43 -3.27 -20.56 -1.89
C ILE A 43 -2.16 -21.23 -2.68
N ASP A 44 -1.82 -22.47 -2.32
CA ASP A 44 -0.67 -23.23 -2.86
C ASP A 44 -0.79 -23.54 -4.36
N GLU A 45 -2.01 -23.65 -4.90
CA GLU A 45 -2.27 -23.99 -6.31
C GLU A 45 -2.80 -22.80 -7.13
N GLN A 46 -2.02 -21.73 -7.23
CA GLN A 46 -2.42 -20.57 -8.02
C GLN A 46 -1.94 -20.63 -9.47
N THR A 47 -2.83 -20.26 -10.38
CA THR A 47 -2.45 -20.06 -11.78
C THR A 47 -1.56 -18.82 -11.90
N ALA A 48 -0.28 -19.03 -12.19
CA ALA A 48 0.68 -17.97 -12.44
C ALA A 48 0.65 -17.51 -13.91
N CYS A 49 0.96 -16.23 -14.18
CA CYS A 49 1.22 -15.82 -15.56
C CYS A 49 2.48 -16.53 -16.07
N PRO A 50 2.43 -17.18 -17.26
CA PRO A 50 3.62 -17.80 -17.86
C PRO A 50 4.72 -16.79 -18.21
N CYS A 51 4.40 -15.50 -18.18
CA CYS A 51 5.26 -14.41 -18.59
C CYS A 51 6.11 -13.80 -17.47
N CYS A 52 5.57 -13.74 -16.25
CA CYS A 52 6.15 -12.99 -15.13
C CYS A 52 6.07 -13.73 -13.79
N GLY A 53 5.43 -14.91 -13.74
CA GLY A 53 5.30 -15.70 -12.52
C GLY A 53 4.30 -15.16 -11.50
N TYR A 54 3.76 -13.94 -11.67
CA TYR A 54 2.75 -13.39 -10.77
C TYR A 54 1.45 -14.17 -10.83
N SER A 55 0.81 -14.34 -9.66
CA SER A 55 -0.52 -14.96 -9.57
C SER A 55 -1.57 -14.15 -10.33
N ILE A 56 -2.40 -14.84 -11.11
CA ILE A 56 -3.53 -14.27 -11.85
C ILE A 56 -4.70 -13.98 -10.91
N GLU A 57 -4.91 -14.85 -9.92
CA GLU A 57 -6.00 -14.75 -8.95
C GLU A 57 -5.55 -13.92 -7.75
N ARG A 58 -6.25 -12.81 -7.51
CA ARG A 58 -5.90 -11.80 -6.50
C ARG A 58 -7.16 -11.21 -5.89
N ILE A 59 -7.06 -10.74 -4.65
CA ILE A 59 -8.17 -10.08 -3.95
C ILE A 59 -8.16 -8.59 -4.32
N ASP A 60 -9.26 -8.12 -4.90
CA ASP A 60 -9.42 -6.70 -5.18
C ASP A 60 -9.54 -5.91 -3.87
N LEU A 61 -8.85 -4.78 -3.82
CA LEU A 61 -8.94 -3.85 -2.69
C LEU A 61 -10.32 -3.20 -2.68
N GLN A 62 -11.03 -3.32 -1.57
CA GLN A 62 -12.29 -2.60 -1.37
C GLN A 62 -12.03 -1.11 -1.13
N TYR A 63 -12.99 -0.25 -1.48
CA TYR A 63 -12.86 1.18 -1.20
C TYR A 63 -12.72 1.46 0.30
N ASP A 64 -13.30 0.64 1.18
CA ASP A 64 -13.22 0.80 2.64
C ASP A 64 -12.32 -0.26 3.30
N CYS A 65 -11.26 -0.70 2.59
CA CYS A 65 -10.32 -1.66 3.15
C CYS A 65 -9.45 -1.05 4.26
N ASP A 66 -8.95 -1.92 5.14
CA ASP A 66 -7.99 -1.51 6.15
C ASP A 66 -6.70 -1.02 5.46
N THR A 67 -6.16 0.08 5.98
CA THR A 67 -4.89 0.65 5.58
C THR A 67 -3.73 -0.35 5.64
N ILE A 68 -3.80 -1.33 6.56
CA ILE A 68 -2.81 -2.39 6.70
C ILE A 68 -2.90 -3.39 5.53
N GLU A 69 -4.08 -3.62 4.95
CA GLU A 69 -4.22 -4.49 3.77
C GLU A 69 -3.48 -3.92 2.56
N MET A 70 -3.28 -2.60 2.49
CA MET A 70 -2.49 -1.96 1.44
C MET A 70 -0.97 -2.06 1.64
N LYS A 71 -0.48 -2.71 2.71
CA LYS A 71 0.95 -2.78 3.03
C LYS A 71 1.79 -3.37 1.91
N PHE A 72 1.27 -4.33 1.14
CA PHE A 72 2.01 -4.97 0.03
C PHE A 72 2.42 -3.99 -1.09
N LEU A 73 1.82 -2.79 -1.12
CA LEU A 73 2.19 -1.71 -2.04
C LEU A 73 3.35 -0.84 -1.51
N GLY A 74 3.84 -1.14 -0.31
CA GLY A 74 4.81 -0.35 0.43
C GLY A 74 4.15 0.69 1.34
N SER A 75 4.91 1.20 2.32
CA SER A 75 4.41 2.13 3.35
C SER A 75 3.87 3.46 2.80
N GLY A 76 4.28 3.87 1.59
CA GLY A 76 3.78 5.10 0.96
C GLY A 76 2.28 5.09 0.62
N PHE A 77 1.72 3.94 0.22
CA PHE A 77 0.32 3.85 -0.21
C PHE A 77 -0.68 3.99 0.95
N PRO A 78 -0.56 3.24 2.06
CA PRO A 78 -1.40 3.43 3.25
C PRO A 78 -1.39 4.88 3.72
N LEU A 79 -0.22 5.53 3.77
CA LEU A 79 -0.09 6.93 4.21
C LEU A 79 -0.85 7.90 3.30
N PHE A 80 -0.72 7.73 1.99
CA PHE A 80 -1.39 8.55 1.01
C PHE A 80 -2.91 8.33 1.07
N TYR A 81 -3.34 7.08 1.21
CA TYR A 81 -4.75 6.74 1.32
C TYR A 81 -5.41 7.37 2.55
N ILE A 82 -4.79 7.25 3.73
CA ILE A 82 -5.31 7.90 4.95
C ILE A 82 -5.29 9.42 4.81
N GLN A 83 -4.27 9.98 4.15
CA GLN A 83 -4.22 11.41 3.89
C GLN A 83 -5.41 11.87 3.05
N ILE A 84 -5.79 11.12 2.01
CA ILE A 84 -7.00 11.40 1.22
C ILE A 84 -8.23 11.33 2.10
N LEU A 85 -8.41 10.27 2.90
CA LEU A 85 -9.57 10.13 3.79
C LEU A 85 -9.69 11.28 4.80
N VAL A 86 -8.57 11.72 5.38
CA VAL A 86 -8.53 12.85 6.29
C VAL A 86 -8.89 14.15 5.59
N ILE A 87 -8.37 14.38 4.37
CA ILE A 87 -8.71 15.55 3.56
C ILE A 87 -10.20 15.54 3.21
N GLU A 88 -10.73 14.43 2.72
CA GLU A 88 -12.14 14.26 2.38
C GLU A 88 -13.03 14.56 3.60
N ARG A 89 -12.73 13.94 4.75
CA ARG A 89 -13.47 14.16 5.99
C ARG A 89 -13.40 15.62 6.45
N ASN A 90 -12.24 16.27 6.34
CA ASN A 90 -12.07 17.68 6.71
C ASN A 90 -12.84 18.60 5.76
N VAL A 91 -12.85 18.32 4.46
CA VAL A 91 -13.64 19.06 3.46
C VAL A 91 -15.14 18.92 3.76
N LEU A 92 -15.63 17.70 3.95
CA LEU A 92 -17.03 17.44 4.30
C LEU A 92 -17.43 18.11 5.63
N PHE A 93 -16.55 18.06 6.63
CA PHE A 93 -16.77 18.72 7.92
C PHE A 93 -16.85 20.24 7.77
N SER A 94 -15.95 20.84 6.97
CA SER A 94 -15.97 22.28 6.70
C SER A 94 -17.25 22.72 5.98
N TYR A 95 -17.73 21.91 5.03
CA TYR A 95 -18.97 22.18 4.30
C TYR A 95 -20.19 22.13 5.24
N LYS A 96 -20.24 21.16 6.15
CA LYS A 96 -21.29 21.08 7.19
C LYS A 96 -21.29 22.31 8.09
N ILE A 97 -20.11 22.78 8.53
CA ILE A 97 -19.99 24.01 9.34
C ILE A 97 -20.51 25.23 8.57
N GLN A 98 -20.09 25.40 7.32
CA GLN A 98 -20.56 26.51 6.48
C GLN A 98 -22.08 26.50 6.31
N TRP A 99 -22.67 25.32 6.09
CA TRP A 99 -24.11 25.16 5.97
C TRP A 99 -24.85 25.57 7.24
N VAL A 100 -24.39 25.12 8.41
CA VAL A 100 -24.95 25.52 9.72
C VAL A 100 -24.88 27.04 9.92
N ILE A 101 -23.73 27.66 9.57
CA ILE A 101 -23.58 29.12 9.64
C ILE A 101 -24.59 29.83 8.76
N ILE A 102 -24.78 29.38 7.51
CA ILE A 102 -25.76 29.96 6.59
C ILE A 102 -27.18 29.86 7.15
N VAL A 103 -27.55 28.72 7.75
CA VAL A 103 -28.87 28.52 8.37
C VAL A 103 -29.07 29.48 9.55
N ILE A 104 -28.07 29.62 10.44
CA ILE A 104 -28.12 30.56 11.58
C ILE A 104 -28.28 32.00 11.09
N ILE A 105 -27.51 32.39 10.07
CA ILE A 105 -27.58 33.72 9.46
C ILE A 105 -29.00 33.96 8.91
N LYS A 106 -29.53 33.03 8.11
CA LYS A 106 -30.90 33.14 7.54
C LYS A 106 -31.97 33.25 8.63
N GLN A 107 -31.86 32.49 9.71
CA GLN A 107 -32.80 32.56 10.85
C GLN A 107 -32.73 33.92 11.56
N ASN A 108 -31.52 34.42 11.82
CA ASN A 108 -31.33 35.73 12.45
C ASN A 108 -31.85 36.87 11.57
N TYR A 109 -31.59 36.83 10.26
CA TYR A 109 -32.17 37.80 9.30
C TYR A 109 -33.70 37.75 9.28
N LYS A 110 -34.31 36.55 9.30
CA LYS A 110 -35.78 36.41 9.36
C LYS A 110 -36.34 37.02 10.65
N LYS A 111 -35.71 36.77 11.79
CA LYS A 111 -36.11 37.32 13.11
C LYS A 111 -36.00 38.85 13.15
N GLN A 112 -34.93 39.41 12.60
CA GLN A 112 -34.73 40.87 12.53
C GLN A 112 -35.72 41.54 11.57
N ARG A 113 -35.97 40.92 10.39
CA ARG A 113 -36.98 41.39 9.43
C ARG A 113 -38.38 41.43 10.04
N MET A 114 -38.77 40.41 10.81
CA MET A 114 -40.05 40.38 11.52
C MET A 114 -40.17 41.53 12.54
N LYS A 115 -39.12 41.80 13.32
CA LYS A 115 -39.10 42.93 14.27
C LYS A 115 -39.27 44.28 13.56
N ILE A 116 -38.54 44.51 12.47
CA ILE A 116 -38.62 45.76 11.69
C ILE A 116 -40.01 45.89 11.06
N SER A 117 -40.57 44.82 10.51
CA SER A 117 -41.92 44.80 9.94
C SER A 117 -42.98 45.18 10.99
N ASN A 118 -42.89 44.66 12.21
CA ASN A 118 -43.81 45.00 13.29
C ASN A 118 -43.70 46.47 13.71
N ILE A 119 -42.50 47.05 13.72
CA ILE A 119 -42.29 48.47 14.01
C ILE A 119 -42.87 49.33 12.88
N ILE A 120 -42.61 48.98 11.61
CA ILE A 120 -43.17 49.70 10.45
C ILE A 120 -44.69 49.65 10.48
N TYR A 121 -45.29 48.49 10.77
CA TYR A 121 -46.75 48.34 10.87
C TYR A 121 -47.35 49.23 11.97
N LYS A 122 -46.74 49.27 13.16
CA LYS A 122 -47.14 50.18 14.24
C LYS A 122 -47.02 51.66 13.84
N ILE A 123 -45.95 52.04 13.16
CA ILE A 123 -45.76 53.43 12.68
C ILE A 123 -46.81 53.79 11.62
N ILE A 124 -47.07 52.90 10.66
CA ILE A 124 -48.09 53.11 9.61
C ILE A 124 -49.47 53.30 10.25
N GLN A 125 -49.81 52.50 11.25
CA GLN A 125 -51.08 52.61 11.97
C GLN A 125 -51.25 53.96 12.69
N ILE A 126 -50.17 54.50 13.28
CA ILE A 126 -50.17 55.82 13.94
C ILE A 126 -50.23 56.97 12.91
N SER A 127 -49.70 56.77 11.70
CA SER A 127 -49.48 57.84 10.72
C SER A 127 -50.67 58.24 9.84
N LYS A 128 -51.89 57.74 10.10
CA LYS A 128 -53.11 58.16 9.37
C LYS A 128 -53.48 59.66 9.52
N GLN A 129 -52.68 60.49 10.17
CA GLN A 129 -52.97 61.93 10.34
C GLN A 129 -51.91 62.96 9.87
N LYS A 130 -50.68 62.63 9.43
CA LYS A 130 -49.72 63.68 8.95
C LYS A 130 -48.75 63.18 7.88
N ILE A 131 -49.03 63.51 6.62
CA ILE A 131 -48.30 63.03 5.42
C ILE A 131 -46.99 63.80 5.15
N ILE A 132 -46.80 65.02 5.70
CA ILE A 132 -45.67 65.89 5.34
C ILE A 132 -44.37 65.62 6.15
N GLN A 133 -44.46 65.12 7.40
CA GLN A 133 -43.25 64.70 8.16
C GLN A 133 -42.64 63.38 7.63
N ILE A 134 -43.39 62.59 6.85
CA ILE A 134 -42.98 61.29 6.34
C ILE A 134 -41.85 61.41 5.30
N ILE A 135 -41.82 62.48 4.50
CA ILE A 135 -40.82 62.65 3.42
C ILE A 135 -39.42 62.97 4.00
N ILE A 136 -39.33 63.82 5.03
CA ILE A 136 -38.07 64.18 5.70
C ILE A 136 -37.55 63.02 6.58
N ILE A 137 -38.45 62.27 7.23
CA ILE A 137 -38.08 61.07 7.98
C ILE A 137 -37.59 59.96 7.03
N ASN A 138 -38.19 59.82 5.84
CA ASN A 138 -37.79 58.80 4.87
C ASN A 138 -36.39 59.03 4.28
N THR A 139 -35.98 60.27 4.04
CA THR A 139 -34.63 60.59 3.57
C THR A 139 -33.57 60.37 4.65
N LYS A 140 -33.84 60.77 5.90
CA LYS A 140 -32.93 60.53 7.03
C LYS A 140 -32.81 59.03 7.38
N LYS A 141 -33.91 58.27 7.29
CA LYS A 141 -33.90 56.81 7.43
C LYS A 141 -33.14 56.12 6.30
N ARG A 142 -33.20 56.63 5.06
CA ARG A 142 -32.44 56.05 3.94
C ARG A 142 -30.94 56.17 4.13
N ILE A 143 -30.46 57.30 4.66
CA ILE A 143 -29.03 57.53 4.93
C ILE A 143 -28.58 56.71 6.16
N GLN A 144 -29.34 56.71 7.25
CA GLN A 144 -29.04 55.86 8.42
C GLN A 144 -29.01 54.37 8.05
N PHE A 145 -29.91 53.93 7.17
CA PHE A 145 -29.96 52.54 6.69
C PHE A 145 -28.77 52.17 5.80
N VAL A 146 -28.19 53.12 5.07
CA VAL A 146 -26.95 52.90 4.30
C VAL A 146 -25.72 52.87 5.22
N VAL A 147 -25.66 53.75 6.22
CA VAL A 147 -24.57 53.79 7.23
C VAL A 147 -24.58 52.53 8.11
N ASP A 148 -25.75 52.10 8.59
CA ASP A 148 -25.90 50.88 9.39
C ASP A 148 -25.55 49.62 8.57
N ARG A 149 -25.89 49.59 7.27
CA ARG A 149 -25.48 48.47 6.40
C ARG A 149 -23.96 48.40 6.21
N CYS A 150 -23.27 49.54 6.16
CA CYS A 150 -21.82 49.58 5.98
C CYS A 150 -21.08 49.07 7.23
N GLY A 151 -21.52 49.50 8.43
CA GLY A 151 -20.99 49.00 9.70
C GLY A 151 -21.29 47.50 9.93
N ILE A 152 -22.50 47.04 9.57
CA ILE A 152 -22.87 45.62 9.68
C ILE A 152 -22.00 44.76 8.75
N LEU A 153 -21.70 45.21 7.53
CA LEU A 153 -20.83 44.51 6.59
C LEU A 153 -19.39 44.38 7.13
N GLN A 154 -18.83 45.44 7.70
CA GLN A 154 -17.49 45.40 8.30
C GLN A 154 -17.42 44.47 9.52
N VAL A 155 -18.41 44.55 10.42
CA VAL A 155 -18.50 43.67 11.59
C VAL A 155 -18.67 42.21 11.16
N GLN A 156 -19.49 41.93 10.13
CA GLN A 156 -19.62 40.60 9.56
C GLN A 156 -18.31 40.08 8.96
N GLN A 157 -17.56 40.92 8.26
CA GLN A 157 -16.25 40.55 7.70
C GLN A 157 -15.25 40.19 8.80
N MET A 158 -15.17 40.97 9.90
CA MET A 158 -14.31 40.64 11.04
C MET A 158 -14.64 39.27 11.66
N PHE A 159 -15.93 38.97 11.86
CA PHE A 159 -16.34 37.66 12.39
C PHE A 159 -16.04 36.49 11.45
N MET A 160 -16.06 36.73 10.13
CA MET A 160 -15.68 35.70 9.16
C MET A 160 -14.18 35.41 9.19
N ILE A 161 -13.34 36.44 9.32
CA ILE A 161 -11.88 36.28 9.39
C ILE A 161 -11.47 35.48 10.65
N ASP A 162 -11.99 35.83 11.83
CA ASP A 162 -11.71 35.11 13.09
C ASP A 162 -12.12 33.63 12.99
N LYS A 163 -13.27 33.34 12.37
CA LYS A 163 -13.71 31.96 12.16
C LYS A 163 -12.82 31.19 11.18
N ILE A 164 -12.41 31.82 10.08
CA ILE A 164 -11.49 31.20 9.10
C ILE A 164 -10.16 30.89 9.78
N GLN A 165 -9.61 31.82 10.56
CA GLN A 165 -8.36 31.61 11.30
C GLN A 165 -8.48 30.43 12.28
N LYS A 166 -9.58 30.32 13.03
CA LYS A 166 -9.83 29.20 13.94
C LYS A 166 -9.91 27.85 13.21
N VAL A 167 -10.55 27.80 12.04
CA VAL A 167 -10.61 26.57 11.21
C VAL A 167 -9.22 26.19 10.68
N VAL A 168 -8.43 27.16 10.22
CA VAL A 168 -7.06 26.91 9.76
C VAL A 168 -6.19 26.38 10.89
N LEU A 169 -6.26 26.98 12.08
CA LEU A 169 -5.54 26.50 13.26
C LEU A 169 -5.98 25.09 13.66
N ALA A 170 -7.28 24.82 13.70
CA ALA A 170 -7.80 23.48 14.02
C ALA A 170 -7.32 22.42 13.01
N ASN A 171 -7.31 22.73 11.71
CA ASN A 171 -6.75 21.86 10.69
C ASN A 171 -5.25 21.65 10.89
N MET A 172 -4.49 22.71 11.20
CA MET A 172 -3.06 22.60 11.48
C MET A 172 -2.78 21.65 12.66
N PHE A 173 -3.53 21.76 13.76
CA PHE A 173 -3.44 20.84 14.88
C PHE A 173 -3.81 19.40 14.48
N SER A 174 -4.89 19.22 13.71
CA SER A 174 -5.28 17.91 13.18
C SER A 174 -4.17 17.26 12.36
N PHE A 175 -3.47 18.04 11.51
CA PHE A 175 -2.33 17.54 10.74
C PHE A 175 -1.13 17.13 11.61
N LEU A 176 -0.91 17.76 12.77
CA LEU A 176 0.14 17.35 13.69
C LEU A 176 -0.16 15.98 14.32
N PHE A 177 -1.40 15.75 14.75
CA PHE A 177 -1.83 14.43 15.25
C PHE A 177 -1.77 13.38 14.15
N PHE A 178 -2.21 13.74 12.95
CA PHE A 178 -2.12 12.88 11.78
C PHE A 178 -0.69 12.46 11.48
N ARG A 179 0.29 13.38 11.50
CA ARG A 179 1.71 13.04 11.32
C ARG A 179 2.23 12.08 12.37
N LYS A 180 1.76 12.16 13.61
CA LYS A 180 2.12 11.20 14.66
C LYS A 180 1.56 9.81 14.35
N ALA A 181 0.30 9.74 13.92
CA ALA A 181 -0.32 8.48 13.50
C ALA A 181 0.39 7.86 12.28
N GLN A 182 0.73 8.68 11.27
CA GLN A 182 1.49 8.27 10.09
C GLN A 182 2.80 7.58 10.46
N ARG A 183 3.57 8.12 11.42
CA ARG A 183 4.82 7.49 11.86
C ARG A 183 4.59 6.11 12.48
N SER A 184 3.52 5.95 13.26
CA SER A 184 3.17 4.65 13.85
C SER A 184 2.88 3.62 12.75
N ILE A 185 2.13 4.03 11.72
CA ILE A 185 1.78 3.15 10.60
C ILE A 185 3.00 2.81 9.76
N VAL A 186 3.92 3.75 9.54
CA VAL A 186 5.19 3.45 8.87
C VAL A 186 5.96 2.39 9.62
N ILE A 187 6.11 2.55 10.94
CA ILE A 187 6.82 1.58 11.78
C ILE A 187 6.15 0.22 11.69
N GLU A 188 4.83 0.15 11.82
CA GLU A 188 4.06 -1.10 11.76
C GLU A 188 4.16 -1.78 10.38
N VAL A 189 4.06 -1.01 9.30
CA VAL A 189 4.21 -1.53 7.93
C VAL A 189 5.64 -2.03 7.73
N ASP A 190 6.65 -1.24 8.06
CA ASP A 190 8.06 -1.61 7.92
C ASP A 190 8.38 -2.86 8.75
N GLU A 191 7.88 -2.95 9.99
CA GLU A 191 8.03 -4.13 10.85
C GLU A 191 7.35 -5.37 10.25
N SER A 192 6.18 -5.21 9.63
CA SER A 192 5.47 -6.32 9.00
C SER A 192 6.09 -6.78 7.67
N GLN A 193 6.94 -5.94 7.08
CA GLN A 193 7.65 -6.21 5.82
C GLN A 193 9.08 -6.69 6.04
N LEU A 194 9.46 -6.92 7.29
CA LEU A 194 10.75 -7.50 7.63
C LEU A 194 10.88 -8.90 7.02
N THR A 195 11.88 -9.05 6.16
CA THR A 195 12.25 -10.31 5.53
C THR A 195 13.47 -10.92 6.21
N PRO A 196 13.68 -12.24 6.14
CA PRO A 196 14.90 -12.88 6.66
C PRO A 196 16.19 -12.28 6.09
N THR A 197 16.14 -11.75 4.86
CA THR A 197 17.23 -11.03 4.20
C THR A 197 17.66 -9.75 4.93
N ASP A 198 16.74 -9.07 5.63
CA ASP A 198 17.07 -7.87 6.39
C ASP A 198 17.97 -8.15 7.61
N TYR A 199 17.96 -9.41 8.07
CA TYR A 199 18.74 -9.87 9.22
C TYR A 199 19.90 -10.78 8.85
N THR A 200 20.05 -11.13 7.57
CA THR A 200 20.98 -12.15 7.12
C THR A 200 21.95 -11.59 6.11
N ILE A 201 23.25 -11.72 6.38
CA ILE A 201 24.30 -11.35 5.42
C ILE A 201 24.83 -12.59 4.71
N CYS A 202 25.19 -12.44 3.44
CA CYS A 202 25.91 -13.45 2.68
C CYS A 202 27.41 -13.13 2.68
N VAL A 203 28.21 -14.02 3.27
CA VAL A 203 29.67 -13.92 3.30
C VAL A 203 30.22 -14.88 2.25
N LYS A 204 31.11 -14.39 1.40
CA LYS A 204 31.74 -15.15 0.32
C LYS A 204 33.24 -15.18 0.50
N ASN A 205 33.91 -16.10 -0.21
CA ASN A 205 35.37 -16.28 -0.20
C ASN A 205 35.94 -16.63 1.18
N ILE A 206 35.22 -17.46 1.94
CA ILE A 206 35.71 -17.96 3.22
C ILE A 206 36.82 -18.98 2.91
N PRO A 207 38.05 -18.79 3.44
CA PRO A 207 39.15 -19.70 3.18
C PRO A 207 38.89 -21.08 3.80
N LYS A 208 39.53 -22.13 3.26
CA LYS A 208 39.46 -23.46 3.87
C LYS A 208 40.21 -23.46 5.20
N LEU A 209 39.52 -23.81 6.28
CA LEU A 209 40.05 -23.85 7.65
C LEU A 209 40.00 -25.28 8.19
N ASN A 210 40.95 -25.60 9.07
CA ASN A 210 40.97 -26.88 9.80
C ASN A 210 40.08 -26.85 11.06
N GLU A 211 39.59 -25.67 11.44
CA GLU A 211 38.75 -25.42 12.62
C GLU A 211 37.25 -25.53 12.28
N ASP A 212 36.39 -25.42 13.29
CA ASP A 212 34.95 -25.33 13.08
C ASP A 212 34.57 -23.95 12.51
N TYR A 213 34.13 -23.92 11.25
CA TYR A 213 33.68 -22.70 10.57
C TYR A 213 32.62 -21.95 11.36
N GLN A 214 31.69 -22.64 12.03
CA GLN A 214 30.60 -21.98 12.76
C GLN A 214 31.15 -21.19 13.95
N GLU A 215 32.07 -21.76 14.72
CA GLU A 215 32.69 -21.09 15.86
C GLU A 215 33.55 -19.92 15.41
N VAL A 216 34.38 -20.10 14.37
CA VAL A 216 35.26 -19.06 13.85
C VAL A 216 34.44 -17.89 13.31
N LEU A 217 33.44 -18.15 12.45
CA LEU A 217 32.58 -17.10 11.90
C LEU A 217 31.79 -16.42 13.01
N LYS A 218 31.24 -17.17 13.97
CA LYS A 218 30.55 -16.59 15.13
C LYS A 218 31.48 -15.64 15.91
N ASN A 219 32.70 -16.07 16.22
CA ASN A 219 33.67 -15.25 16.93
C ASN A 219 34.03 -13.97 16.15
N ILE A 220 34.29 -14.08 14.84
CA ILE A 220 34.59 -12.95 13.97
C ILE A 220 33.45 -11.93 13.99
N PHE A 221 32.22 -12.39 13.73
CA PHE A 221 31.08 -11.49 13.59
C PHE A 221 30.55 -10.95 14.91
N GLN A 222 30.75 -11.64 16.03
CA GLN A 222 30.35 -11.13 17.34
C GLN A 222 31.36 -10.12 17.91
N ASN A 223 32.66 -10.34 17.70
CA ASN A 223 33.70 -9.55 18.36
C ASN A 223 34.34 -8.47 17.48
N TYR A 224 34.29 -8.61 16.15
CA TYR A 224 35.05 -7.74 15.24
C TYR A 224 34.20 -7.03 14.16
N ALA A 225 32.94 -7.42 13.95
CA ALA A 225 32.15 -6.86 12.85
C ALA A 225 31.59 -5.45 13.11
N ALA A 226 31.48 -5.01 14.37
CA ALA A 226 30.97 -3.69 14.70
C ALA A 226 31.77 -3.05 15.84
N ASP A 227 32.45 -1.94 15.54
CA ASP A 227 33.23 -1.18 16.52
C ASP A 227 32.34 -0.73 17.69
N GLY A 228 32.58 -1.31 18.87
CA GLY A 228 31.90 -0.96 20.11
C GLY A 228 30.43 -1.39 20.21
N ARG A 229 29.93 -2.25 19.30
CA ARG A 229 28.57 -2.83 19.41
C ARG A 229 28.63 -4.34 19.40
N GLU A 230 28.10 -4.96 20.46
CA GLU A 230 27.94 -6.41 20.51
C GLU A 230 26.83 -6.86 19.54
N LEU A 231 27.22 -7.60 18.50
CA LEU A 231 26.28 -8.30 17.64
C LEU A 231 26.06 -9.72 18.17
N LYS A 232 24.79 -10.15 18.21
CA LYS A 232 24.46 -11.54 18.56
C LYS A 232 24.14 -12.32 17.29
N VAL A 233 25.02 -13.25 16.94
CA VAL A 233 24.79 -14.18 15.82
C VAL A 233 23.85 -15.28 16.30
N THR A 234 22.74 -15.46 15.58
CA THR A 234 21.69 -16.43 15.95
C THR A 234 21.88 -17.75 15.23
N LYS A 235 22.13 -17.69 13.92
CA LYS A 235 22.22 -18.86 13.04
C LYS A 235 23.28 -18.62 11.98
N ILE A 236 24.09 -19.64 11.71
CA ILE A 236 25.04 -19.67 10.61
C ILE A 236 24.65 -20.85 9.74
N VAL A 237 24.44 -20.61 8.45
CA VAL A 237 24.15 -21.63 7.45
C VAL A 237 25.31 -21.66 6.48
N LEU A 238 26.05 -22.78 6.48
CA LEU A 238 27.15 -23.01 5.55
C LEU A 238 26.58 -23.51 4.21
N VAL A 239 27.17 -23.06 3.11
CA VAL A 239 26.78 -23.49 1.77
C VAL A 239 27.81 -24.49 1.25
N TYR A 240 27.32 -25.63 0.76
CA TYR A 240 28.12 -26.71 0.21
C TYR A 240 27.92 -26.79 -1.30
N ASN A 241 28.88 -27.40 -1.99
CA ASN A 241 28.70 -27.76 -3.39
C ASN A 241 27.69 -28.93 -3.49
N LEU A 242 26.60 -28.71 -4.20
CA LEU A 242 25.50 -29.67 -4.39
C LEU A 242 25.47 -30.29 -5.79
N ASP A 243 26.48 -30.07 -6.63
CA ASP A 243 26.49 -30.50 -8.03
C ASP A 243 26.23 -32.01 -8.16
N GLU A 244 26.88 -32.82 -7.31
CA GLU A 244 26.70 -34.28 -7.26
C GLU A 244 25.28 -34.70 -6.84
N VAL A 245 24.65 -33.96 -5.92
CA VAL A 245 23.27 -34.24 -5.49
C VAL A 245 22.30 -33.87 -6.61
N ILE A 246 22.51 -32.73 -7.27
CA ILE A 246 21.70 -32.26 -8.39
C ILE A 246 21.74 -33.28 -9.53
N ASP A 247 22.93 -33.78 -9.91
CA ASP A 247 23.08 -34.80 -10.95
C ASP A 247 22.33 -36.10 -10.61
N LEU A 248 22.36 -36.52 -9.34
CA LEU A 248 21.62 -37.69 -8.86
C LEU A 248 20.10 -37.47 -8.86
N GLU A 249 19.63 -36.28 -8.47
CA GLU A 249 18.21 -35.91 -8.53
C GLU A 249 17.69 -35.84 -9.97
N GLU A 250 18.50 -35.33 -10.91
CA GLU A 250 18.15 -35.35 -12.33
C GLU A 250 18.03 -36.78 -12.85
N SER A 251 19.01 -37.64 -12.51
CA SER A 251 18.96 -39.07 -12.84
C SER A 251 17.72 -39.76 -12.24
N LEU A 252 17.35 -39.40 -11.00
CA LEU A 252 16.13 -39.91 -10.34
C LEU A 252 14.88 -39.47 -11.11
N LYS A 253 14.78 -38.20 -11.50
CA LYS A 253 13.65 -37.66 -12.29
C LYS A 253 13.52 -38.36 -13.65
N GLU A 254 14.64 -38.65 -14.32
CA GLU A 254 14.64 -39.39 -15.58
C GLU A 254 14.10 -40.82 -15.42
N LEU A 255 14.51 -41.53 -14.37
CA LEU A 255 14.00 -42.89 -14.08
C LEU A 255 12.52 -42.88 -13.69
N VAL A 256 12.06 -41.87 -12.94
CA VAL A 256 10.64 -41.69 -12.65
C VAL A 256 9.86 -41.50 -13.94
N ARG A 257 10.38 -40.70 -14.88
CA ARG A 257 9.76 -40.50 -16.19
C ARG A 257 9.74 -41.80 -17.01
N GLU A 258 10.86 -42.53 -17.07
CA GLU A 258 10.93 -43.82 -17.77
C GLU A 258 9.91 -44.83 -17.20
N LYS A 259 9.80 -44.90 -15.87
CA LYS A 259 8.81 -45.76 -15.20
C LYS A 259 7.38 -45.35 -15.55
N GLN A 260 7.08 -44.04 -15.54
CA GLN A 260 5.76 -43.54 -15.90
C GLN A 260 5.40 -43.87 -17.36
N GLU A 261 6.32 -43.63 -18.29
CA GLU A 261 6.16 -43.96 -19.71
C GLU A 261 5.91 -45.48 -19.90
N TYR A 262 6.73 -46.32 -19.26
CA TYR A 262 6.58 -47.77 -19.33
C TYR A 262 5.24 -48.27 -18.77
N LEU A 263 4.76 -47.69 -17.67
CA LEU A 263 3.47 -48.04 -17.09
C LEU A 263 2.31 -47.66 -18.03
N ILE A 264 2.39 -46.50 -18.70
CA ILE A 264 1.38 -46.08 -19.67
C ILE A 264 1.35 -47.05 -20.86
N GLU A 265 2.50 -47.45 -21.39
CA GLU A 265 2.61 -48.36 -22.53
C GLU A 265 2.11 -49.78 -22.23
N ASN A 266 2.30 -50.27 -20.99
CA ASN A 266 1.95 -51.63 -20.58
C ASN A 266 0.63 -51.74 -19.81
N GLY A 267 -0.27 -50.77 -19.97
CA GLY A 267 -1.62 -50.81 -19.37
C GLY A 267 -1.61 -50.78 -17.84
N MET A 268 -0.66 -50.06 -17.25
CA MET A 268 -0.47 -49.88 -15.81
C MET A 268 -0.22 -51.19 -15.05
N ASN A 269 0.47 -52.15 -15.68
CA ASN A 269 0.80 -53.41 -15.02
C ASN A 269 2.01 -53.26 -14.08
N PHE A 270 1.75 -53.08 -12.79
CA PHE A 270 2.78 -52.98 -11.74
C PHE A 270 3.49 -54.31 -11.41
N THR A 271 3.01 -55.44 -11.92
CA THR A 271 3.61 -56.75 -11.60
C THR A 271 4.77 -57.12 -12.52
N ASP A 272 4.98 -56.36 -13.60
CA ASP A 272 6.05 -56.58 -14.56
C ASP A 272 7.43 -56.52 -13.90
N PHE A 273 8.31 -57.45 -14.30
CA PHE A 273 9.69 -57.51 -13.85
C PHE A 273 10.45 -56.22 -14.14
N LYS A 274 10.20 -55.54 -15.29
CA LYS A 274 10.87 -54.27 -15.60
C LYS A 274 10.49 -53.16 -14.63
N VAL A 275 9.21 -53.10 -14.20
CA VAL A 275 8.75 -52.11 -13.21
C VAL A 275 9.46 -52.33 -11.87
N LYS A 276 9.57 -53.59 -11.43
CA LYS A 276 10.31 -53.92 -10.19
C LYS A 276 11.78 -53.53 -10.28
N GLN A 277 12.44 -53.74 -11.41
CA GLN A 277 13.83 -53.29 -11.61
C GLN A 277 13.97 -51.76 -11.55
N LEU A 278 13.00 -51.02 -12.11
CA LEU A 278 12.99 -49.57 -12.01
C LEU A 278 12.77 -49.11 -10.56
N ASP A 279 11.91 -49.79 -9.81
CA ASP A 279 11.67 -49.52 -8.39
C ASP A 279 12.92 -49.72 -7.54
N GLU A 280 13.62 -50.86 -7.72
CA GLU A 280 14.88 -51.13 -7.04
C GLU A 280 15.94 -50.07 -7.35
N LYS A 281 16.02 -49.62 -8.61
CA LYS A 281 16.94 -48.54 -9.03
C LYS A 281 16.57 -47.20 -8.39
N LEU A 282 15.29 -46.84 -8.36
CA LEU A 282 14.81 -45.62 -7.71
C LEU A 282 15.18 -45.61 -6.23
N GLU A 283 14.87 -46.68 -5.51
CA GLU A 283 15.20 -46.82 -4.08
C GLU A 283 16.72 -46.73 -3.84
N SER A 284 17.51 -47.38 -4.71
CA SER A 284 18.98 -47.32 -4.61
C SER A 284 19.54 -45.90 -4.82
N LEU A 285 18.93 -45.10 -5.70
CA LEU A 285 19.35 -43.72 -5.97
C LEU A 285 18.91 -42.78 -4.86
N GLU A 286 17.70 -42.93 -4.32
CA GLU A 286 17.22 -42.18 -3.16
C GLU A 286 18.14 -42.41 -1.96
N HIS A 287 18.50 -43.67 -1.70
CA HIS A 287 19.46 -44.01 -0.65
C HIS A 287 20.83 -43.37 -0.90
N LYS A 288 21.30 -43.37 -2.16
CA LYS A 288 22.58 -42.73 -2.53
C LYS A 288 22.54 -41.22 -2.36
N ILE A 289 21.45 -40.56 -2.72
CA ILE A 289 21.24 -39.12 -2.49
C ILE A 289 21.37 -38.81 -1.00
N HIS A 290 20.64 -39.55 -0.15
CA HIS A 290 20.71 -39.35 1.30
C HIS A 290 22.10 -39.61 1.89
N GLN A 291 22.84 -40.59 1.36
CA GLN A 291 24.22 -40.81 1.76
C GLN A 291 25.13 -39.63 1.39
N VAL A 292 25.04 -39.14 0.15
CA VAL A 292 25.83 -37.99 -0.32
C VAL A 292 25.47 -36.73 0.47
N GLU A 293 24.19 -36.48 0.73
CA GLU A 293 23.73 -35.37 1.58
C GLU A 293 24.36 -35.44 2.98
N HIS A 294 24.33 -36.60 3.62
CA HIS A 294 24.93 -36.80 4.92
C HIS A 294 26.46 -36.61 4.89
N GLU A 295 27.12 -37.10 3.85
CA GLU A 295 28.56 -36.91 3.63
C GLU A 295 28.92 -35.43 3.42
N LEU A 296 28.07 -34.62 2.78
CA LEU A 296 28.33 -33.19 2.61
C LEU A 296 28.38 -32.45 3.96
N PHE A 297 27.56 -32.87 4.94
CA PHE A 297 27.58 -32.27 6.28
C PHE A 297 28.83 -32.66 7.09
N ILE A 298 29.36 -33.87 6.85
CA ILE A 298 30.57 -34.35 7.54
C ILE A 298 31.84 -33.86 6.85
N ASN A 299 31.85 -33.85 5.53
CA ASN A 299 33.03 -33.58 4.73
C ASN A 299 33.21 -32.08 4.48
N ARG A 300 34.16 -31.50 5.22
CA ARG A 300 34.51 -30.08 5.15
C ARG A 300 35.05 -29.65 3.79
N ASP A 301 35.58 -30.56 2.98
CA ASP A 301 36.18 -30.21 1.69
C ASP A 301 35.15 -29.78 0.63
N LYS A 302 33.89 -30.16 0.85
CA LYS A 302 32.74 -29.82 -0.01
C LYS A 302 32.15 -28.45 0.31
N PHE A 303 32.70 -27.73 1.30
CA PHE A 303 32.29 -26.36 1.62
C PHE A 303 32.62 -25.40 0.47
N ALA A 304 31.64 -24.62 0.02
CA ALA A 304 31.76 -23.74 -1.14
C ALA A 304 32.43 -22.38 -0.83
N GLY A 305 32.82 -22.13 0.43
CA GLY A 305 33.37 -20.84 0.84
C GLY A 305 32.31 -19.74 0.99
N ILE A 306 31.03 -20.11 1.11
CA ILE A 306 29.90 -19.18 1.25
C ILE A 306 29.12 -19.53 2.52
N ALA A 307 28.75 -18.52 3.30
CA ALA A 307 27.90 -18.70 4.47
C ALA A 307 26.84 -17.59 4.57
N PHE A 308 25.67 -17.94 5.07
CA PHE A 308 24.62 -17.00 5.46
C PHE A 308 24.60 -16.86 6.98
N ILE A 309 24.70 -15.63 7.46
CA ILE A 309 24.82 -15.34 8.90
C ILE A 309 23.67 -14.44 9.30
N SER A 310 22.80 -14.96 10.17
CA SER A 310 21.62 -14.24 10.67
C SER A 310 21.90 -13.65 12.05
N PHE A 311 21.55 -12.38 12.23
CA PHE A 311 21.76 -11.62 13.47
C PHE A 311 20.46 -11.43 14.24
N GLN A 312 20.57 -11.34 15.57
CA GLN A 312 19.51 -10.84 16.43
C GLN A 312 19.72 -9.34 16.65
N LEU A 313 18.81 -8.50 16.14
CA LEU A 313 18.75 -7.10 16.57
C LEU A 313 18.24 -7.05 18.02
N LYS A 314 18.93 -6.29 18.88
CA LYS A 314 18.37 -5.90 20.18
C LYS A 314 17.18 -4.99 19.88
N LYS A 315 15.96 -5.46 20.22
CA LYS A 315 14.74 -4.64 20.20
C LYS A 315 14.81 -3.55 21.27
#